data_AF-E3L6N9-F1
#
_entry.id   AF-E3L6N9-F1
#
_cell.length_a   1.000
_cell.length_b   1.000
_cell.length_c   1.000
_cell.angle_alpha   90.00
_cell.angle_beta   90.00
_cell.angle_gamma   90.00
#
_symmetry.space_group_name_H-M   'P 1'
#
loop_
_entity.id
_entity.type
_entity.pdbx_description
1 polymer ?
#
loop_
_entity_poly.entity_id
_entity_poly.type
_entity_poly.pdbx_seq_one_letter_code
_entity_poly.pdbx_strand_id
1 'polypeptide(L)'
;MKDKWVKDNKDTSEFRQMSAWCMNKLYSSVKEELHPVVSAHNGDIYGVIHAIGAACGEKSIISLCDKLNTIINCTYLPGSLLVQHLTTFRKSLTALQMSIQANPNFMTISTGLSAALLLQSLHQDDGLSSLVQSLYDKKPFTFEKI
;
A
#
# COMPACT_ATOMS: atom_id res chain seq x y z
N MET A 1 13.21 -19.81 13.06
CA MET A 1 12.89 -20.62 14.26
C MET A 1 11.99 -21.76 13.79
N LYS A 2 12.21 -23.01 14.20
CA LYS A 2 11.58 -24.18 13.53
C LYS A 2 10.10 -24.28 13.89
N ASP A 3 9.20 -24.08 12.92
CA ASP A 3 7.73 -24.23 13.00
C ASP A 3 7.26 -25.47 13.76
N LYS A 4 8.07 -26.54 13.75
CA LYS A 4 7.82 -27.78 14.48
C LYS A 4 7.67 -27.57 16.00
N TRP A 5 8.54 -26.78 16.62
CA TRP A 5 8.49 -26.58 18.08
C TRP A 5 7.20 -25.85 18.51
N VAL A 6 6.79 -24.82 17.75
CA VAL A 6 5.54 -24.10 18.02
C VAL A 6 4.34 -25.02 17.85
N LYS A 7 4.31 -25.84 16.79
CA LYS A 7 3.24 -26.84 16.57
C LYS A 7 3.15 -27.86 17.70
N ASP A 8 4.29 -28.31 18.20
CA ASP A 8 4.36 -29.35 19.22
C ASP A 8 4.01 -28.81 20.63
N ASN A 9 4.10 -27.48 20.86
CA ASN A 9 3.96 -26.88 22.19
C ASN A 9 2.78 -25.90 22.34
N LYS A 10 2.09 -25.51 21.25
CA LYS A 10 1.06 -24.47 21.29
C LYS A 10 -0.07 -24.71 22.31
N ASP A 11 -0.35 -25.97 22.63
CA ASP A 11 -1.46 -26.37 23.50
C ASP A 11 -1.03 -26.52 24.98
N THR A 12 0.27 -26.41 25.28
CA THR A 12 0.79 -26.51 26.65
C THR A 12 0.38 -25.28 27.48
N SER A 13 0.31 -25.46 28.80
CA SER A 13 0.04 -24.37 29.75
C SER A 13 1.15 -23.32 29.72
N GLU A 14 2.39 -23.78 29.64
CA GLU A 14 3.59 -22.94 29.66
C GLU A 14 3.65 -22.06 28.42
N PHE A 15 3.38 -22.64 27.24
CA PHE A 15 3.34 -21.88 25.99
C PHE A 15 2.23 -20.82 26.02
N ARG A 16 1.03 -21.17 26.47
CA ARG A 16 -0.10 -20.23 26.60
C ARG A 16 0.21 -19.11 27.57
N GLN A 17 0.82 -19.41 28.71
CA GLN A 17 1.23 -18.41 29.71
C GLN A 17 2.29 -17.46 29.15
N MET A 18 3.36 -17.99 28.55
CA MET A 18 4.39 -17.17 27.91
C MET A 18 3.82 -16.31 26.77
N SER A 19 2.88 -16.85 26.00
CA SER A 19 2.21 -16.12 24.94
C SER A 19 1.37 -14.96 25.47
N ALA A 20 0.57 -15.19 26.51
CA ALA A 20 -0.20 -14.14 27.16
C ALA A 20 0.71 -13.03 27.73
N TRP A 21 1.82 -13.40 28.37
CA TRP A 21 2.81 -12.43 28.87
C TRP A 21 3.46 -11.63 27.75
N CYS A 22 3.84 -12.29 26.66
CA CYS A 22 4.40 -11.63 25.48
C CYS A 22 3.40 -10.62 24.89
N MET A 23 2.14 -11.02 24.71
CA MET A 23 1.08 -10.15 24.19
C MET A 23 0.84 -8.94 25.11
N ASN A 24 0.76 -9.13 26.43
CA ASN A 24 0.62 -8.02 27.38
C ASN A 24 1.81 -7.06 27.32
N LYS A 25 3.03 -7.61 27.26
CA LYS A 25 4.23 -6.78 27.17
C LYS A 25 4.26 -6.01 25.86
N LEU A 26 3.91 -6.65 24.75
CA LEU A 26 3.81 -6.02 23.44
C LEU A 26 2.78 -4.90 23.43
N TYR A 27 1.57 -5.15 23.93
CA TYR A 27 0.50 -4.14 24.07
C TYR A 27 0.98 -2.91 24.85
N SER A 28 1.71 -3.12 25.96
CA SER A 28 2.27 -2.02 26.76
C SER A 28 3.45 -1.28 26.11
N SER A 29 4.10 -1.89 25.11
CA SER A 29 5.33 -1.35 24.52
C SER A 29 5.09 -0.64 23.18
N VAL A 30 4.00 -0.94 22.48
CA VAL A 30 3.63 -0.26 21.24
C VAL A 30 2.84 1.02 21.54
N LYS A 31 2.89 1.98 20.62
CA LYS A 31 2.05 3.19 20.70
C LYS A 31 0.56 2.84 20.64
N GLU A 32 -0.28 3.67 21.25
CA GLU A 32 -1.74 3.47 21.31
C GLU A 32 -2.39 3.24 19.94
N GLU A 33 -1.88 3.92 18.91
CA GLU A 33 -2.34 3.75 17.51
C GLU A 33 -2.23 2.30 16.99
N LEU A 34 -1.36 1.47 17.58
CA LEU A 34 -1.13 0.08 17.20
C LEU A 34 -1.88 -0.91 18.11
N HIS A 35 -2.55 -0.45 19.18
CA HIS A 35 -3.35 -1.30 20.06
C HIS A 35 -4.44 -2.08 19.29
N PRO A 36 -5.19 -1.49 18.34
CA PRO A 36 -6.16 -2.25 17.56
C PRO A 36 -5.53 -3.40 16.76
N VAL A 37 -4.32 -3.20 16.22
CA VAL A 37 -3.56 -4.23 15.49
C VAL A 37 -3.18 -5.38 16.43
N VAL A 38 -2.81 -5.06 17.68
CA VAL A 38 -2.49 -6.04 18.71
C VAL A 38 -3.72 -6.85 19.12
N SER A 39 -4.83 -6.18 19.40
CA SER A 39 -6.07 -6.82 19.83
C SER A 39 -6.68 -7.73 18.76
N ALA A 40 -6.54 -7.39 17.48
CA ALA A 40 -7.04 -8.20 16.36
C ALA A 40 -6.32 -9.56 16.22
N HIS A 41 -5.12 -9.71 16.80
CA HIS A 41 -4.29 -10.92 16.73
C HIS A 41 -4.08 -11.55 18.11
N ASN A 42 -5.06 -11.44 19.00
CA ASN A 42 -4.95 -11.93 20.37
C ASN A 42 -4.65 -13.44 20.40
N GLY A 43 -3.57 -13.82 21.08
CA GLY A 43 -3.10 -15.21 21.16
C GLY A 43 -2.23 -15.67 19.98
N ASP A 44 -2.06 -14.87 18.93
CA ASP A 44 -1.13 -15.13 17.82
C ASP A 44 0.03 -14.12 17.83
N ILE A 45 1.12 -14.49 18.52
CA ILE A 45 2.32 -13.65 18.64
C ILE A 45 2.95 -13.37 17.27
N TYR A 46 2.90 -14.32 16.35
CA TYR A 46 3.58 -14.17 15.06
C TYR A 46 2.75 -13.31 14.11
N GLY A 47 1.43 -13.58 14.05
CA GLY A 47 0.48 -12.75 13.34
C GLY A 47 0.55 -11.30 13.81
N VAL A 48 0.61 -11.07 15.13
CA VAL A 48 0.68 -9.71 15.65
C VAL A 48 1.99 -9.01 15.31
N ILE A 49 3.15 -9.68 15.39
CA ILE A 49 4.45 -9.07 15.04
C ILE A 49 4.46 -8.72 13.56
N HIS A 50 3.96 -9.61 12.70
CA HIS A 50 3.86 -9.35 11.27
C HIS A 50 2.90 -8.20 10.97
N ALA A 51 1.73 -8.16 11.63
CA ALA A 51 0.74 -7.11 11.45
C ALA A 51 1.24 -5.75 11.95
N ILE A 52 1.96 -5.70 13.07
CA ILE A 52 2.63 -4.47 13.54
C ILE A 52 3.69 -4.04 12.53
N GLY A 53 4.52 -4.98 12.05
CA GLY A 53 5.52 -4.70 11.02
C GLY A 53 4.91 -4.11 9.76
N ALA A 54 3.78 -4.67 9.30
CA ALA A 54 3.02 -4.16 8.17
C ALA A 54 2.43 -2.77 8.46
N ALA A 55 1.79 -2.56 9.61
CA ALA A 55 1.20 -1.28 9.98
C ALA A 55 2.24 -0.15 10.11
N CYS A 56 3.41 -0.47 10.68
CA CYS A 56 4.55 0.45 10.76
C CYS A 56 5.19 0.67 9.38
N GLY A 57 5.29 -0.38 8.56
CA GLY A 57 5.86 -0.34 7.21
C GLY A 57 4.99 0.44 6.23
N GLU A 58 3.67 0.37 6.34
CA GLU A 58 2.73 1.12 5.49
C GLU A 58 2.78 2.63 5.76
N LYS A 59 3.07 3.01 7.02
CA LYS A 59 3.39 4.38 7.42
C LYS A 59 4.85 4.77 7.11
N SER A 60 5.70 3.86 6.64
CA SER A 60 7.09 4.19 6.34
C SER A 60 7.19 5.04 5.08
N ILE A 61 8.07 6.06 5.14
CA ILE A 61 8.47 6.85 3.98
C ILE A 61 8.98 5.95 2.84
N ILE A 62 9.67 4.85 3.17
CA ILE A 62 10.19 3.90 2.17
C ILE A 62 9.04 3.29 1.37
N SER A 63 7.99 2.81 2.04
CA SER A 63 6.83 2.22 1.35
C SER A 63 6.09 3.24 0.48
N LEU A 64 5.99 4.49 0.94
CA LEU A 64 5.44 5.57 0.15
C LEU A 64 6.30 5.83 -1.10
N CYS A 65 7.63 5.89 -0.97
CA CYS A 65 8.56 6.04 -2.09
C CYS A 65 8.44 4.88 -3.09
N ASP A 66 8.32 3.64 -2.63
CA ASP A 66 8.15 2.47 -3.50
C ASP A 66 6.84 2.56 -4.32
N LYS A 67 5.75 2.99 -3.67
CA LYS A 67 4.46 3.21 -4.34
C LYS A 67 4.53 4.36 -5.34
N LEU A 68 5.22 5.45 -5.00
CA LEU A 68 5.46 6.57 -5.92
C LEU A 68 6.27 6.12 -7.14
N ASN A 69 7.36 5.37 -6.91
CA ASN A 69 8.20 4.84 -7.97
C ASN A 69 7.41 3.87 -8.88
N THR A 70 6.51 3.07 -8.31
CA THR A 70 5.61 2.18 -9.07
C THR A 70 4.72 2.97 -10.04
N ILE A 71 4.21 4.14 -9.63
CA ILE A 71 3.38 4.97 -10.51
C ILE A 71 4.22 5.67 -11.57
N ILE A 72 5.38 6.24 -11.19
CA ILE A 72 6.27 6.94 -12.11
C ILE A 72 6.73 6.02 -13.25
N ASN A 73 6.97 4.75 -12.93
CA ASN A 73 7.38 3.73 -13.91
C ASN A 73 6.20 2.88 -14.41
N CYS A 74 4.97 3.29 -14.16
CA CYS A 74 3.82 2.62 -14.74
C CYS A 74 3.76 3.01 -16.22
N THR A 75 4.09 2.06 -17.09
CA THR A 75 4.17 2.31 -18.53
C THR A 75 3.24 1.37 -19.27
N TYR A 76 2.43 1.94 -20.15
CA TYR A 76 1.56 1.20 -21.04
C TYR A 76 2.40 0.49 -22.10
N LEU A 77 2.13 -0.79 -22.28
CA LEU A 77 2.76 -1.60 -23.30
C LEU A 77 1.90 -1.59 -24.57
N PRO A 78 2.39 -1.06 -25.70
CA PRO A 78 1.66 -1.09 -26.96
C PRO A 78 1.22 -2.51 -27.34
N GLY A 79 -0.05 -2.67 -27.72
CA GLY A 79 -0.66 -3.97 -28.02
C GLY A 79 -1.30 -4.69 -26.82
N SER A 80 -1.12 -4.18 -25.60
CA SER A 80 -1.92 -4.60 -24.44
C SER A 80 -3.27 -3.89 -24.40
N LEU A 81 -4.19 -4.36 -23.54
CA LEU A 81 -5.50 -3.71 -23.41
C LEU A 81 -5.38 -2.43 -22.56
N LEU A 82 -5.72 -1.28 -23.14
CA LEU A 82 -5.72 0.01 -22.43
C LEU A 82 -6.53 -0.03 -21.13
N VAL A 83 -7.68 -0.73 -21.11
CA VAL A 83 -8.50 -0.88 -19.90
C VAL A 83 -7.77 -1.61 -18.76
N GLN A 84 -6.91 -2.57 -19.07
CA GLN A 84 -6.11 -3.28 -18.07
C GLN A 84 -5.02 -2.36 -17.50
N HIS A 85 -4.39 -1.56 -18.36
CA HIS A 85 -3.43 -0.54 -17.94
C HIS A 85 -4.07 0.50 -17.02
N LEU A 86 -5.22 1.07 -17.43
CA LEU A 86 -5.97 2.03 -16.62
C LEU A 86 -6.39 1.45 -15.26
N THR A 87 -6.80 0.18 -15.23
CA THR A 87 -7.13 -0.51 -13.98
C THR A 87 -5.91 -0.63 -13.07
N THR A 88 -4.77 -1.01 -13.62
CA THR A 88 -3.49 -1.12 -12.89
C THR A 88 -3.05 0.24 -12.37
N PHE A 89 -3.07 1.26 -13.20
CA PHE A 89 -2.73 2.64 -12.83
C PHE A 89 -3.63 3.15 -11.70
N ARG A 90 -4.96 3.00 -11.82
CA ARG A 90 -5.92 3.42 -10.78
C ARG A 90 -5.66 2.70 -9.44
N LYS A 91 -5.36 1.41 -9.48
CA LYS A 91 -5.02 0.63 -8.27
C LYS A 91 -3.76 1.17 -7.60
N SER A 92 -2.70 1.42 -8.37
CA SER A 92 -1.44 1.97 -7.85
C SER A 92 -1.62 3.39 -7.30
N LEU A 93 -2.38 4.25 -8.00
CA LEU A 93 -2.71 5.60 -7.54
C LEU A 93 -3.48 5.59 -6.22
N THR A 94 -4.48 4.73 -6.10
CA THR A 94 -5.25 4.57 -4.85
C THR A 94 -4.35 4.12 -3.70
N ALA A 95 -3.45 3.14 -3.95
CA ALA A 95 -2.53 2.65 -2.94
C ALA A 95 -1.55 3.73 -2.45
N LEU A 96 -1.07 4.60 -3.35
CA LEU A 96 -0.23 5.75 -2.98
C LEU A 96 -1.02 6.80 -2.20
N GLN A 97 -2.24 7.12 -2.63
CA GLN A 97 -3.12 8.07 -1.93
C GLN A 97 -3.39 7.65 -0.48
N MET A 98 -3.62 6.36 -0.23
CA MET A 98 -3.77 5.84 1.14
C MET A 98 -2.48 6.03 1.97
N SER A 99 -1.30 5.78 1.39
CA SER A 99 -0.03 6.03 2.09
C SER A 99 0.25 7.51 2.34
N ILE A 100 -0.20 8.40 1.46
CA ILE A 100 -0.14 9.86 1.66
C ILE A 100 -1.06 10.28 2.80
N GLN A 101 -2.29 9.74 2.87
CA GLN A 101 -3.21 10.00 3.98
C GLN A 101 -2.62 9.54 5.32
N ALA A 102 -1.89 8.42 5.31
CA ALA A 102 -1.16 7.94 6.48
C ALA A 102 0.09 8.78 6.83
N ASN A 103 0.57 9.63 5.91
CA ASN A 103 1.74 10.50 6.04
C ASN A 103 1.46 11.94 5.55
N PRO A 104 0.54 12.68 6.20
CA PRO A 104 -0.05 13.90 5.63
C PRO A 104 0.94 15.05 5.40
N ASN A 105 2.09 15.04 6.08
CA ASN A 105 3.12 16.08 5.95
C ASN A 105 4.22 15.75 4.93
N PHE A 106 4.17 14.57 4.29
CA PHE A 106 5.25 14.11 3.42
C PHE A 106 5.11 14.64 1.99
N MET A 107 3.94 14.43 1.36
CA MET A 107 3.66 14.91 0.02
C MET A 107 2.16 15.07 -0.21
N THR A 108 1.78 15.77 -1.28
CA THR A 108 0.41 15.77 -1.80
C THR A 108 0.42 15.45 -3.29
N ILE A 109 -0.65 14.84 -3.78
CA ILE A 109 -0.85 14.63 -5.22
C ILE A 109 -2.07 15.41 -5.65
N SER A 110 -1.85 16.41 -6.49
CA SER A 110 -2.94 17.14 -7.13
C SER A 110 -3.58 16.30 -8.24
N THR A 111 -4.80 16.67 -8.64
CA THR A 111 -5.46 16.11 -9.81
C THR A 111 -4.65 16.32 -11.08
N GLY A 112 -3.99 17.46 -11.23
CA GLY A 112 -3.09 17.76 -12.35
C GLY A 112 -1.85 16.86 -12.39
N LEU A 113 -1.23 16.58 -11.24
CA LEU A 113 -0.09 15.65 -11.18
C LEU A 113 -0.54 14.21 -11.49
N SER A 114 -1.71 13.80 -11.01
CA SER A 114 -2.30 12.49 -11.35
C SER A 114 -2.54 12.34 -12.85
N ALA A 115 -3.03 13.40 -13.50
CA ALA A 115 -3.21 13.45 -14.95
C ALA A 115 -1.87 13.36 -15.67
N ALA A 116 -0.88 14.15 -15.27
CA ALA A 116 0.45 14.13 -15.86
C ALA A 116 1.10 12.75 -15.79
N LEU A 117 1.00 12.07 -14.64
CA LEU A 117 1.50 10.70 -14.47
C LEU A 117 0.77 9.69 -15.36
N LEU A 118 -0.55 9.86 -15.55
CA LEU A 118 -1.30 9.02 -16.49
C LEU A 118 -0.84 9.27 -17.94
N LEU A 119 -0.72 10.53 -18.35
CA LEU A 119 -0.29 10.85 -19.72
C LEU A 119 1.14 10.36 -19.97
N GLN A 120 2.02 10.51 -18.99
CA GLN A 120 3.36 9.92 -19.01
C GLN A 120 3.30 8.40 -19.19
N SER A 121 2.41 7.70 -18.49
CA SER A 121 2.27 6.25 -18.64
C SER A 121 1.94 5.80 -20.06
N LEU A 122 1.32 6.66 -20.89
CA LEU A 122 0.90 6.36 -22.25
C LEU A 122 1.93 6.77 -23.31
N HIS A 123 3.07 7.35 -22.92
CA HIS A 123 3.98 8.04 -23.85
C HIS A 123 4.61 7.13 -24.92
N GLN A 124 4.56 5.80 -24.75
CA GLN A 124 5.21 4.83 -25.63
C GLN A 124 4.35 4.39 -26.81
N ASP A 125 3.05 4.73 -26.83
CA ASP A 125 2.16 4.40 -27.94
C ASP A 125 1.80 5.67 -28.72
N ASP A 126 2.46 5.85 -29.86
CA ASP A 126 2.20 6.96 -30.79
C ASP A 126 0.72 6.99 -31.26
N GLY A 127 0.05 5.83 -31.29
CA GLY A 127 -1.37 5.69 -31.60
C GLY A 127 -2.31 6.32 -30.57
N LEU A 128 -1.82 6.56 -29.34
CA LEU A 128 -2.56 7.24 -28.28
C LEU A 128 -2.25 8.74 -28.21
N SER A 129 -1.42 9.29 -29.10
CA SER A 129 -1.04 10.72 -29.09
C SER A 129 -2.25 11.65 -29.16
N SER A 130 -3.26 11.31 -29.98
CA SER A 130 -4.49 12.09 -30.10
C SER A 130 -5.33 12.08 -28.81
N LEU A 131 -5.38 10.94 -28.12
CA LEU A 131 -6.02 10.81 -26.82
C LEU A 131 -5.27 11.64 -25.77
N VAL A 132 -3.94 11.53 -25.72
CA VAL A 132 -3.08 12.28 -24.79
C VAL A 132 -3.25 13.79 -24.97
N GLN A 133 -3.26 14.28 -26.21
CA GLN A 133 -3.53 15.69 -26.54
C GLN A 133 -4.93 16.12 -26.09
N SER A 134 -5.97 15.33 -26.39
CA SER A 134 -7.36 15.64 -25.99
C SER A 134 -7.56 15.70 -24.47
N LEU A 135 -6.76 14.94 -23.72
CA LEU A 135 -6.79 14.89 -22.26
C LEU A 135 -6.00 16.04 -21.62
N TYR A 136 -4.91 16.50 -22.26
CA TYR A 136 -4.12 17.64 -21.81
C TYR A 136 -4.93 18.95 -21.81
N ASP A 137 -5.86 19.10 -22.77
CA ASP A 137 -6.70 20.29 -22.90
C ASP A 137 -7.94 20.33 -21.98
N LYS A 138 -8.24 19.25 -21.23
CA LYS A 138 -9.41 19.20 -20.33
C LYS A 138 -9.13 19.87 -18.98
N LYS A 139 -9.93 20.89 -18.65
CA LYS A 139 -9.96 21.53 -17.31
C LYS A 139 -11.38 21.45 -16.68
N PRO A 140 -11.57 20.83 -15.50
CA PRO A 140 -10.63 19.98 -14.77
C PRO A 140 -10.54 18.58 -15.38
N PHE A 141 -9.36 17.96 -15.24
CA PHE A 141 -9.17 16.55 -15.59
C PHE A 141 -9.91 15.66 -14.58
N THR A 142 -10.80 14.79 -15.06
CA THR A 142 -11.57 13.84 -14.25
C THR A 142 -11.47 12.44 -14.86
N PHE A 143 -11.22 11.43 -14.01
CA PHE A 143 -11.03 10.05 -14.45
C PHE A 143 -12.31 9.37 -14.96
N GLU A 144 -13.48 9.98 -14.77
CA GLU A 144 -14.79 9.50 -15.25
C GLU A 144 -14.95 9.63 -16.77
N LYS A 145 -14.16 10.50 -17.42
CA LYS A 145 -14.25 10.81 -18.85
C LYS A 145 -13.13 10.18 -19.68
N ILE A 146 -12.47 9.15 -19.14
CA ILE A 146 -11.42 8.35 -19.80
C ILE A 146 -12.00 6.97 -20.12
#